data_AF-A0A7L4RDU1-F1
#
_entry.id   AF-A0A7L4RDU1-F1
#
_cell.length_a   1.000
_cell.length_b   1.000
_cell.length_c   1.000
_cell.angle_alpha   90.00
_cell.angle_beta   90.00
_cell.angle_gamma   90.00
#
_symmetry.space_group_name_H-M   'P 1'
#
loop_
_entity.id
_entity.type
_entity.pdbx_description
1 polymer ?
#
loop_
_entity_poly.entity_id
_entity_poly.type
_entity_poly.pdbx_seq_one_letter_code
_entity_poly.pdbx_strand_id
1 'polypeptide(L)'
;MARKAQGSLEYIVLIGAVLFFIVLVVVVTKTNVLSGGSETTQTNMQQWNTTVNAACDIGIPCPSGYECAANGSCVIPLAPSCTVNITAADLPYTTTPGPGVYCLTEDAALPVGNAITITSSDVELNCFNHVLSGAGPVCGAMQVGVFVGPALPALSNVTVKNCNLHDFCGAMYLANMTSGNVSYNDAHDNYYGLVVAGNGTTYSSNNVSSNLFRGFAILSQSFSNIFSSNRACDNNCSGGTCQDFRFGNEQTSIDSTCGTGGCYQSAAWPMCSSGLGGYSNCNFTC
;
A
#
# COMPACT_ATOMS: atom_id res chain seq x y z
N MET A 1 -51.96 -42.84 47.04
CA MET A 1 -51.46 -41.90 46.02
C MET A 1 -50.59 -40.87 46.70
N ALA A 2 -49.25 -40.93 46.57
CA ALA A 2 -48.31 -39.84 46.88
C ALA A 2 -46.87 -40.31 46.70
N ARG A 3 -46.37 -40.36 45.46
CA ARG A 3 -44.92 -40.36 45.14
C ARG A 3 -44.73 -39.78 43.75
N LYS A 4 -44.46 -38.47 43.63
CA LYS A 4 -44.01 -37.84 42.37
C LYS A 4 -43.46 -36.40 42.55
N ALA A 5 -42.61 -36.17 43.55
CA ALA A 5 -41.96 -34.86 43.73
C ALA A 5 -40.44 -34.92 43.98
N GLN A 6 -39.81 -36.10 43.87
CA GLN A 6 -38.40 -36.27 44.25
C GLN A 6 -37.39 -36.02 43.11
N GLY A 7 -37.84 -35.85 41.85
CA GLY A 7 -36.94 -35.71 40.70
C GLY A 7 -36.49 -34.29 40.34
N SER A 8 -37.13 -33.25 40.89
CA SER A 8 -36.84 -31.85 40.51
C SER A 8 -35.63 -31.26 41.25
N LEU A 9 -35.36 -31.73 42.47
CA LEU A 9 -34.26 -31.20 43.29
C LEU A 9 -32.89 -31.64 42.76
N GLU A 10 -32.75 -32.91 42.36
CA GLU A 10 -31.50 -33.44 41.80
C GLU A 10 -31.09 -32.72 40.51
N TYR A 11 -32.08 -32.35 39.69
CA TYR A 11 -31.84 -31.66 38.43
C TYR A 11 -31.34 -30.22 38.63
N ILE A 12 -31.87 -29.51 39.63
CA ILE A 12 -31.44 -28.14 39.96
C ILE A 12 -29.99 -28.13 40.49
N VAL A 13 -29.61 -29.12 41.30
CA VAL A 13 -28.24 -29.24 41.83
C VAL A 13 -27.26 -29.54 40.70
N LEU A 14 -27.63 -30.39 39.74
CA LEU A 14 -26.78 -30.71 38.59
C LEU A 14 -26.53 -29.49 37.71
N ILE A 15 -27.57 -28.71 37.40
CA ILE A 15 -27.45 -27.47 36.60
C ILE A 15 -26.55 -26.45 37.32
N GLY A 16 -26.72 -26.28 38.63
CA GLY A 16 -25.89 -25.38 39.42
C GLY A 16 -24.39 -25.74 39.38
N ALA A 17 -24.06 -27.03 39.48
CA ALA A 17 -22.68 -27.51 39.42
C ALA A 17 -22.02 -27.26 38.05
N VAL A 18 -22.75 -27.47 36.95
CA VAL A 18 -22.24 -27.23 35.60
C VAL A 18 -21.94 -25.75 35.35
N LEU A 19 -22.85 -24.87 35.77
CA LEU A 19 -22.66 -23.42 35.61
C LEU A 19 -21.46 -22.90 36.41
N PHE A 20 -21.27 -23.40 37.64
CA PHE A 20 -20.11 -23.07 38.46
C PHE A 20 -18.80 -23.47 37.78
N PHE A 21 -18.75 -24.66 37.18
CA PHE A 21 -17.55 -25.15 36.50
C PHE A 21 -17.19 -24.31 35.27
N ILE A 22 -18.19 -23.87 34.48
CA ILE A 22 -17.97 -22.99 33.32
C ILE A 22 -17.38 -21.65 33.76
N VAL A 23 -17.94 -21.02 34.81
CA VAL A 23 -17.42 -19.74 35.33
C VAL A 23 -15.99 -19.89 35.82
N LEU A 24 -15.67 -20.98 36.53
CA LEU A 24 -14.33 -21.25 37.02
C LEU A 24 -13.31 -21.35 35.87
N VAL A 25 -13.64 -22.09 34.81
CA VAL A 25 -12.77 -22.24 33.62
C VAL A 25 -12.53 -20.90 32.93
N VAL A 26 -13.57 -20.07 32.77
CA VAL A 26 -13.45 -18.73 32.17
C VAL A 26 -12.56 -17.82 33.01
N VAL A 27 -12.71 -17.84 34.34
CA VAL A 27 -11.89 -17.00 35.23
C VAL A 27 -10.42 -17.42 35.20
N VAL A 28 -10.13 -18.72 35.31
CA VAL A 28 -8.77 -19.25 35.33
C VAL A 28 -8.05 -19.04 33.99
N THR A 29 -8.75 -19.24 32.86
CA THR A 29 -8.17 -18.96 31.54
C THR A 29 -7.88 -17.48 31.35
N LYS A 30 -8.77 -16.58 31.82
CA LYS A 30 -8.56 -15.14 31.71
C LYS A 30 -7.39 -14.64 32.56
N THR A 31 -7.16 -15.20 33.76
CA THR A 31 -6.05 -14.77 34.63
C THR A 31 -4.69 -15.29 34.17
N ASN A 32 -4.62 -16.50 33.62
CA ASN A 32 -3.35 -17.12 33.22
C ASN A 32 -2.89 -16.73 31.81
N VAL A 33 -3.81 -16.41 30.90
CA VAL A 33 -3.46 -16.08 29.51
C VAL A 33 -3.12 -14.60 29.33
N LEU A 34 -3.62 -13.70 30.19
CA LEU A 34 -3.49 -12.24 29.97
C LEU A 34 -2.43 -11.55 30.85
N SER A 35 -1.92 -12.17 31.92
CA SER A 35 -1.00 -11.50 32.85
C SER A 35 0.49 -11.70 32.56
N GLY A 36 0.87 -12.73 31.79
CA GLY A 36 2.28 -13.07 31.55
C GLY A 36 2.97 -12.36 30.37
N GLY A 37 2.25 -11.54 29.58
CA GLY A 37 2.75 -11.01 28.31
C GLY A 37 3.06 -9.51 28.26
N SER A 38 2.66 -8.71 29.25
CA SER A 38 2.77 -7.24 29.11
C SER A 38 4.11 -6.66 29.58
N GLU A 39 4.82 -7.27 30.53
CA GLU A 39 6.06 -6.71 31.07
C GLU A 39 7.28 -6.94 30.16
N THR A 40 7.33 -8.05 29.43
CA THR A 40 8.42 -8.32 28.47
C THR A 40 8.31 -7.49 27.19
N THR A 41 7.09 -7.14 26.78
CA THR A 41 6.86 -6.38 25.54
C THR A 41 7.30 -4.91 25.68
N GLN A 42 7.08 -4.29 26.85
CA GLN A 42 7.50 -2.90 27.10
C GLN A 42 9.02 -2.75 27.19
N THR A 43 9.69 -3.71 27.81
CA THR A 43 11.15 -3.70 27.98
C THR A 43 11.87 -3.92 26.64
N ASN A 44 11.35 -4.80 25.79
CA ASN A 44 11.91 -5.06 24.45
C ASN A 44 11.69 -3.89 23.48
N MET A 45 10.57 -3.17 23.56
CA MET A 45 10.36 -1.96 22.74
C MET A 45 11.30 -0.81 23.12
N GLN A 46 11.59 -0.61 24.41
CA GLN A 46 12.55 0.40 24.83
C GLN A 46 13.98 0.06 24.40
N GLN A 47 14.36 -1.22 24.43
CA GLN A 47 15.67 -1.70 24.00
C GLN A 47 15.85 -1.66 22.47
N TRP A 48 14.77 -1.87 21.71
CA TRP A 48 14.77 -1.70 20.25
C TRP A 48 14.92 -0.22 19.87
N ASN A 49 14.21 0.68 20.54
CA ASN A 49 14.31 2.13 20.29
C ASN A 49 15.69 2.71 20.59
N THR A 50 16.44 2.21 21.57
CA THR A 50 17.81 2.68 21.83
C THR A 50 18.83 2.12 20.85
N THR A 51 18.61 0.92 20.32
CA THR A 51 19.56 0.27 19.39
C THR A 51 19.37 0.73 17.94
N VAL A 52 18.13 1.01 17.52
CA VAL A 52 17.82 1.43 16.14
C VAL A 52 18.13 2.91 15.90
N ASN A 53 18.04 3.76 16.93
CA ASN A 53 18.31 5.20 16.79
C ASN A 53 19.80 5.54 16.58
N ALA A 54 20.73 4.58 16.68
CA ALA A 54 22.17 4.82 16.60
C ALA A 54 22.85 4.27 15.33
N ALA A 55 22.12 3.69 14.38
CA ALA A 55 22.72 2.72 13.44
C ALA A 55 22.69 3.07 11.94
N CYS A 56 22.29 4.26 11.51
CA CYS A 56 22.33 4.56 10.07
C CYS A 56 23.75 4.90 9.54
N ASP A 57 24.73 5.15 10.44
CA ASP A 57 26.14 5.36 10.10
C ASP A 57 26.90 4.05 9.76
N ILE A 58 26.33 2.87 10.10
CA ILE A 58 26.93 1.55 9.82
C ILE A 58 26.31 0.84 8.60
N GLY A 59 25.64 1.59 7.73
CA GLY A 59 25.01 1.05 6.53
C GLY A 59 23.74 0.23 6.79
N ILE A 60 23.16 0.33 7.99
CA ILE A 60 21.84 -0.23 8.27
C ILE A 60 20.79 0.82 7.86
N PRO A 61 19.87 0.50 6.94
CA PRO A 61 18.84 1.44 6.52
C PRO A 61 17.89 1.76 7.68
N CYS A 62 17.43 3.01 7.75
CA CYS A 62 16.43 3.41 8.74
C CYS A 62 15.11 2.62 8.54
N PRO A 63 14.33 2.41 9.61
CA PRO A 63 12.98 1.88 9.48
C PRO A 63 12.14 2.72 8.51
N SER A 64 11.13 2.08 7.89
CA SER A 64 10.21 2.78 6.98
C SER A 64 9.65 4.05 7.62
N GLY A 65 9.69 5.17 6.89
CA GLY A 65 9.25 6.49 7.35
C GLY A 65 10.32 7.35 8.06
N TYR A 66 11.55 6.86 8.20
CA TYR A 66 12.67 7.61 8.80
C TYR A 66 13.80 7.85 7.78
N GLU A 67 14.47 8.98 7.89
CA GLU A 67 15.67 9.33 7.12
C GLU A 67 16.90 9.36 8.03
N CYS A 68 18.07 9.01 7.49
CA CYS A 68 19.32 9.16 8.23
C CYS A 68 19.73 10.64 8.25
N ALA A 69 19.70 11.25 9.44
CA ALA A 69 20.23 12.59 9.62
C ALA A 69 21.77 12.59 9.52
N ALA A 70 22.34 13.76 9.27
CA ALA A 70 23.80 13.96 9.18
C ALA A 70 24.58 13.55 10.44
N ASN A 71 23.90 13.36 11.57
CA ASN A 71 24.47 12.89 12.83
C ASN A 71 24.35 11.36 13.02
N GLY A 72 23.96 10.60 11.99
CA GLY A 72 23.84 9.14 12.05
C GLY A 72 22.62 8.63 12.81
N SER A 73 21.67 9.52 13.16
CA SER A 73 20.40 9.14 13.80
C SER A 73 19.29 9.00 12.74
N CYS A 74 18.43 8.01 12.91
CA CYS A 74 17.18 7.95 12.16
C CYS A 74 16.23 9.02 12.69
N VAL A 75 15.97 10.05 11.89
CA VAL A 75 15.02 11.10 12.21
C VAL A 75 13.76 10.89 11.39
N ILE A 76 12.62 11.29 11.96
CA ILE A 76 11.44 11.53 11.13
C ILE A 76 11.82 12.73 10.24
N PRO A 77 11.80 12.59 8.91
CA PRO A 77 12.04 13.73 8.03
C PRO A 77 11.13 14.86 8.48
N LEU A 78 11.66 16.08 8.62
CA LEU A 78 10.82 17.22 8.91
C LEU A 78 9.74 17.26 7.82
N ALA A 79 8.49 16.99 8.21
CA ALA A 79 7.42 16.80 7.24
C ALA A 79 7.42 18.03 6.33
N PRO A 80 7.51 17.84 4.99
CA PRO A 80 7.50 18.96 4.08
C PRO A 80 6.27 19.81 4.40
N SER A 81 6.46 21.11 4.59
CA SER A 81 5.35 22.00 4.91
C SER A 81 4.36 21.98 3.75
N CYS A 82 3.18 21.43 4.00
CA CYS A 82 2.12 21.35 3.01
C CYS A 82 1.75 22.76 2.55
N THR A 83 1.81 22.99 1.25
CA THR A 83 1.27 24.21 0.63
C THR A 83 -0.25 24.20 0.67
N VAL A 84 -0.84 23.02 0.48
CA VAL A 84 -2.28 22.78 0.55
C VAL A 84 -2.56 21.52 1.36
N ASN A 85 -3.47 21.62 2.33
CA ASN A 85 -4.04 20.47 3.01
C ASN A 85 -5.36 20.10 2.32
N ILE A 86 -5.45 18.85 1.85
CA ILE A 86 -6.63 18.25 1.24
C ILE A 86 -7.34 17.45 2.33
N THR A 87 -8.61 17.75 2.55
CA THR A 87 -9.51 17.04 3.46
C THR A 87 -10.52 16.20 2.67
N ALA A 88 -11.27 15.33 3.34
CA ALA A 88 -12.32 14.55 2.68
C ALA A 88 -13.40 15.43 2.05
N ALA A 89 -13.65 16.62 2.61
CA ALA A 89 -14.62 17.59 2.08
C ALA A 89 -14.16 18.27 0.78
N ASP A 90 -12.86 18.23 0.47
CA ASP A 90 -12.29 18.84 -0.74
C ASP A 90 -12.38 17.90 -1.96
N LEU A 91 -12.80 16.64 -1.78
CA LEU A 91 -12.87 15.67 -2.86
C LEU A 91 -14.17 15.80 -3.67
N PRO A 92 -14.11 15.69 -5.01
CA PRO A 92 -12.92 15.48 -5.84
C PRO A 92 -12.03 16.73 -5.93
N TYR A 93 -10.72 16.54 -5.81
CA TYR A 93 -9.75 17.63 -5.78
C TYR A 93 -8.95 17.73 -7.10
N THR A 94 -8.68 18.95 -7.56
CA THR A 94 -7.78 19.22 -8.70
C THR A 94 -6.70 20.20 -8.27
N THR A 95 -5.42 19.88 -8.52
CA THR A 95 -4.27 20.71 -8.11
C THR A 95 -4.25 22.04 -8.84
N THR A 96 -4.96 23.02 -8.27
CA THR A 96 -5.02 24.40 -8.70
C THR A 96 -4.81 25.26 -7.46
N PRO A 97 -3.90 26.27 -7.50
CA PRO A 97 -3.52 27.02 -8.69
C PRO A 97 -2.16 26.67 -9.37
N GLY A 98 -1.42 25.63 -8.96
CA GLY A 98 -0.16 25.29 -9.65
C GLY A 98 0.83 24.46 -8.82
N PRO A 99 2.15 24.58 -9.07
CA PRO A 99 3.20 23.91 -8.31
C PRO A 99 3.04 23.99 -6.79
N GLY A 100 3.49 22.96 -6.08
CA GLY A 100 3.47 22.95 -4.61
C GLY A 100 3.41 21.57 -3.99
N VAL A 101 3.38 21.54 -2.66
CA VAL A 101 3.22 20.32 -1.86
C VAL A 101 1.77 20.22 -1.40
N TYR A 102 1.08 19.18 -1.83
CA TYR A 102 -0.30 18.87 -1.51
C TYR A 102 -0.33 17.66 -0.57
N CYS A 103 -1.06 17.80 0.53
CA CYS A 103 -1.08 16.78 1.57
C CYS A 103 -2.49 16.32 1.85
N LEU A 104 -2.76 15.03 1.76
CA LEU A 104 -3.98 14.46 2.34
C LEU A 104 -3.81 14.44 3.87
N THR A 105 -4.75 15.01 4.62
CA THR A 105 -4.64 15.13 6.08
C THR A 105 -5.61 14.25 6.86
N GLU A 106 -6.49 13.54 6.17
CA GLU A 106 -7.42 12.58 6.76
C GLU A 106 -7.82 11.53 5.72
N ASP A 107 -8.35 10.41 6.20
CA ASP A 107 -8.90 9.38 5.33
C ASP A 107 -10.14 9.91 4.60
N ALA A 108 -10.30 9.54 3.33
CA ALA A 108 -11.37 10.06 2.49
C ALA A 108 -11.90 8.99 1.54
N ALA A 109 -13.19 9.06 1.23
CA ALA A 109 -13.87 8.16 0.32
C ALA A 109 -14.57 8.96 -0.78
N LEU A 110 -14.37 8.57 -2.05
CA LEU A 110 -15.00 9.19 -3.20
C LEU A 110 -15.99 8.21 -3.86
N PRO A 111 -17.29 8.55 -3.96
CA PRO A 111 -18.27 7.65 -4.55
C PRO A 111 -18.19 7.58 -6.09
N VAL A 112 -17.71 8.64 -6.76
CA VAL A 112 -17.64 8.70 -8.23
C VAL A 112 -16.53 9.64 -8.71
N GLY A 113 -15.87 9.27 -9.81
CA GLY A 113 -14.87 10.10 -10.49
C GLY A 113 -13.43 9.86 -10.02
N ASN A 114 -12.56 10.84 -10.27
CA ASN A 114 -11.18 10.83 -9.79
C ASN A 114 -11.11 11.53 -8.43
N ALA A 115 -10.43 10.95 -7.44
CA ALA A 115 -10.35 11.57 -6.13
C ALA A 115 -9.39 12.76 -6.15
N ILE A 116 -8.17 12.58 -6.67
CA ILE A 116 -7.20 13.66 -6.84
C ILE A 116 -6.73 13.70 -8.30
N THR A 117 -6.86 14.85 -8.93
CA THR A 117 -6.38 15.12 -10.30
C THR A 117 -5.21 16.10 -10.27
N ILE A 118 -4.03 15.65 -10.70
CA ILE A 118 -2.83 16.49 -10.84
C ILE A 118 -2.76 17.02 -12.28
N THR A 119 -2.81 18.34 -12.40
CA THR A 119 -2.87 19.05 -13.70
C THR A 119 -1.72 20.04 -13.91
N SER A 120 -0.73 20.07 -13.02
CA SER A 120 0.43 20.96 -13.11
C SER A 120 1.75 20.24 -12.84
N SER A 121 2.85 20.82 -13.33
CA SER A 121 4.22 20.35 -13.04
C SER A 121 4.67 20.81 -11.66
N ASP A 122 5.78 20.27 -11.16
CA ASP A 122 6.38 20.65 -9.87
C ASP A 122 5.40 20.47 -8.70
N VAL A 123 4.65 19.37 -8.73
CA VAL A 123 3.68 18.98 -7.72
C VAL A 123 4.23 17.80 -6.93
N GLU A 124 4.21 17.92 -5.60
CA GLU A 124 4.33 16.78 -4.71
C GLU A 124 2.97 16.50 -4.08
N LEU A 125 2.37 15.35 -4.36
CA LEU A 125 1.26 14.81 -3.59
C LEU A 125 1.80 13.82 -2.56
N ASN A 126 1.59 14.11 -1.29
CA ASN A 126 1.95 13.23 -0.18
C ASN A 126 0.70 12.90 0.64
N CYS A 127 0.26 11.66 0.63
CA CYS A 127 -0.96 11.30 1.35
C CYS A 127 -0.72 10.97 2.83
N PHE A 128 0.52 11.02 3.34
CA PHE A 128 0.88 10.68 4.73
C PHE A 128 0.30 9.35 5.24
N ASN A 129 0.17 8.37 4.34
CA ASN A 129 -0.41 7.06 4.58
C ASN A 129 -1.91 7.07 4.94
N HIS A 130 -2.60 8.19 4.71
CA HIS A 130 -4.06 8.25 4.78
C HIS A 130 -4.71 7.43 3.67
N VAL A 131 -5.88 6.90 3.99
CA VAL A 131 -6.68 6.06 3.11
C VAL A 131 -7.47 6.92 2.15
N LEU A 132 -7.36 6.62 0.86
CA LEU A 132 -8.23 7.12 -0.19
C LEU A 132 -8.98 5.91 -0.76
N SER A 133 -10.31 5.90 -0.67
CA SER A 133 -11.14 4.78 -1.13
C SER A 133 -12.18 5.17 -2.17
N GLY A 134 -12.46 4.27 -3.11
CA GLY A 134 -13.49 4.44 -4.14
C GLY A 134 -14.82 3.75 -3.80
N ALA A 135 -15.76 3.73 -4.74
CA ALA A 135 -17.04 3.04 -4.57
C ALA A 135 -16.99 1.52 -4.83
N GLY A 136 -15.81 1.00 -5.13
CA GLY A 136 -15.55 -0.40 -5.43
C GLY A 136 -14.76 -0.57 -6.74
N PRO A 137 -14.13 -1.74 -6.93
CA PRO A 137 -13.23 -2.01 -8.05
C PRO A 137 -13.96 -2.32 -9.37
N VAL A 138 -15.02 -1.57 -9.70
CA VAL A 138 -15.83 -1.77 -10.91
C VAL A 138 -15.55 -0.66 -11.92
N CYS A 139 -14.95 -1.01 -13.06
CA CYS A 139 -14.55 -0.06 -14.11
C CYS A 139 -15.68 0.47 -15.01
N GLY A 140 -16.93 0.51 -14.54
CA GLY A 140 -18.06 0.99 -15.35
C GLY A 140 -17.98 2.48 -15.69
N ALA A 141 -17.64 3.29 -14.69
CA ALA A 141 -17.12 4.64 -14.87
C ALA A 141 -15.67 4.59 -14.37
N MET A 142 -14.70 5.10 -15.14
CA MET A 142 -13.31 5.04 -14.73
C MET A 142 -13.11 5.91 -13.47
N GLN A 143 -13.11 5.28 -12.30
CA GLN A 143 -12.85 5.91 -11.01
C GLN A 143 -11.40 5.69 -10.65
N VAL A 144 -10.65 6.78 -10.43
CA VAL A 144 -9.21 6.71 -10.17
C VAL A 144 -8.90 7.39 -8.85
N GLY A 145 -8.09 6.76 -8.00
CA GLY A 145 -7.62 7.40 -6.76
C GLY A 145 -6.79 8.65 -7.07
N VAL A 146 -5.65 8.46 -7.73
CA VAL A 146 -4.79 9.57 -8.21
C VAL A 146 -4.67 9.54 -9.73
N PHE A 147 -5.11 10.62 -10.38
CA PHE A 147 -5.00 10.79 -11.82
C PHE A 147 -4.00 11.91 -12.16
N VAL A 148 -2.98 11.61 -12.97
CA VAL A 148 -2.01 12.60 -13.47
C VAL A 148 -2.22 12.79 -14.96
N GLY A 149 -2.78 13.93 -15.36
CA GLY A 149 -3.21 14.22 -16.73
C GLY A 149 -4.56 14.95 -16.78
N PRO A 150 -5.17 15.15 -17.96
CA PRO A 150 -4.67 14.88 -19.31
C PRO A 150 -3.90 16.08 -19.90
N ALA A 151 -3.52 17.06 -19.05
CA ALA A 151 -2.95 18.33 -19.46
C ALA A 151 -1.83 18.15 -20.50
N LEU A 152 -1.90 18.90 -21.61
CA LEU A 152 -0.81 19.11 -22.55
C LEU A 152 -0.24 20.51 -22.31
N PRO A 153 1.08 20.70 -22.20
CA PRO A 153 2.16 19.72 -22.41
C PRO A 153 2.29 18.69 -21.27
N ALA A 154 3.16 17.69 -21.46
CA ALA A 154 3.47 16.70 -20.42
C ALA A 154 3.91 17.36 -19.10
N LEU A 155 3.45 16.79 -17.99
CA LEU A 155 3.73 17.29 -16.65
C LEU A 155 5.08 16.77 -16.17
N SER A 156 5.97 17.66 -15.76
CA SER A 156 7.30 17.30 -15.24
C SER A 156 7.40 17.43 -13.73
N ASN A 157 8.32 16.68 -13.12
CA ASN A 157 8.64 16.79 -11.68
C ASN A 157 7.40 16.60 -10.78
N VAL A 158 6.55 15.64 -11.13
CA VAL A 158 5.41 15.23 -10.31
C VAL A 158 5.84 14.09 -9.40
N THR A 159 5.66 14.28 -8.10
CA THR A 159 5.90 13.27 -7.07
C THR A 159 4.57 12.82 -6.47
N VAL A 160 4.32 11.51 -6.39
CA VAL A 160 3.17 10.93 -5.68
C VAL A 160 3.68 9.90 -4.68
N LYS A 161 3.45 10.14 -3.39
CA LYS A 161 4.00 9.28 -2.33
C LYS A 161 3.10 9.06 -1.11
N ASN A 162 3.37 7.96 -0.42
CA ASN A 162 2.72 7.58 0.84
C ASN A 162 1.19 7.52 0.73
N CYS A 163 0.63 7.11 -0.40
CA CYS A 163 -0.82 6.97 -0.55
C CYS A 163 -1.28 5.54 -0.34
N ASN A 164 -2.34 5.35 0.45
CA ASN A 164 -3.04 4.09 0.61
C ASN A 164 -4.35 4.14 -0.19
N LEU A 165 -4.43 3.35 -1.26
CA LEU A 165 -5.44 3.47 -2.32
C LEU A 165 -6.17 2.14 -2.51
N HIS A 166 -7.48 2.10 -2.28
CA HIS A 166 -8.29 0.90 -2.50
C HIS A 166 -9.69 1.18 -3.05
N ASP A 167 -10.38 0.13 -3.51
CA ASP A 167 -11.75 0.20 -4.03
C ASP A 167 -11.95 1.15 -5.24
N PHE A 168 -10.91 1.37 -6.06
CA PHE A 168 -11.01 2.11 -7.32
C PHE A 168 -10.99 1.20 -8.56
N CYS A 169 -11.41 1.73 -9.72
CA CYS A 169 -11.09 1.11 -11.00
C CYS A 169 -9.57 1.18 -11.27
N GLY A 170 -8.91 2.29 -10.95
CA GLY A 170 -7.45 2.38 -10.95
C GLY A 170 -6.96 3.07 -9.70
N ALA A 171 -6.04 2.48 -8.93
CA ALA A 171 -5.46 3.16 -7.77
C ALA A 171 -4.76 4.44 -8.22
N MET A 172 -3.90 4.32 -9.24
CA MET A 172 -3.28 5.45 -9.92
C MET A 172 -3.29 5.29 -11.44
N TYR A 173 -3.55 6.39 -12.15
CA TYR A 173 -3.37 6.46 -13.60
C TYR A 173 -2.53 7.67 -13.98
N LEU A 174 -1.31 7.38 -14.42
CA LEU A 174 -0.24 8.33 -14.67
C LEU A 174 -0.08 8.55 -16.18
N ALA A 175 -0.99 9.33 -16.75
CA ALA A 175 -1.24 9.40 -18.20
C ALA A 175 -0.24 10.28 -18.98
N ASN A 176 0.26 11.36 -18.39
CA ASN A 176 1.09 12.33 -19.13
C ASN A 176 2.19 12.94 -18.26
N MET A 177 2.98 12.09 -17.61
CA MET A 177 4.05 12.49 -16.70
C MET A 177 5.42 12.22 -17.32
N THR A 178 6.35 13.17 -17.15
CA THR A 178 7.77 13.05 -17.52
C THR A 178 8.65 13.32 -16.31
N SER A 179 9.73 12.55 -16.12
CA SER A 179 10.68 12.81 -15.02
C SER A 179 10.01 12.88 -13.63
N GLY A 180 8.99 12.04 -13.39
CA GLY A 180 8.28 11.99 -12.11
C GLY A 180 8.87 10.97 -11.13
N ASN A 181 8.32 10.96 -9.92
CA ASN A 181 8.64 9.99 -8.87
C ASN A 181 7.36 9.46 -8.20
N VAL A 182 7.15 8.15 -8.25
CA VAL A 182 6.01 7.48 -7.61
C VAL A 182 6.55 6.49 -6.60
N SER A 183 6.41 6.79 -5.31
CA SER A 183 7.09 5.98 -4.28
C SER A 183 6.30 5.77 -3.00
N TYR A 184 6.56 4.64 -2.32
CA TYR A 184 5.95 4.31 -1.03
C TYR A 184 4.42 4.33 -1.03
N ASN A 185 3.79 4.03 -2.17
CA ASN A 185 2.33 3.91 -2.24
C ASN A 185 1.90 2.47 -1.99
N ASP A 186 0.77 2.30 -1.32
CA ASP A 186 0.08 1.04 -1.12
C ASP A 186 -1.21 1.03 -1.95
N ALA A 187 -1.24 0.24 -3.02
CA ALA A 187 -2.36 0.13 -3.94
C ALA A 187 -2.92 -1.29 -3.91
N HIS A 188 -4.07 -1.47 -3.25
CA HIS A 188 -4.68 -2.78 -3.08
C HIS A 188 -6.19 -2.81 -3.24
N ASP A 189 -6.75 -3.97 -3.53
CA ASP A 189 -8.20 -4.17 -3.71
C ASP A 189 -8.83 -3.21 -4.76
N ASN A 190 -8.04 -2.77 -5.74
CA ASN A 190 -8.53 -2.01 -6.91
C ASN A 190 -8.73 -2.95 -8.10
N TYR A 191 -9.33 -2.47 -9.19
CA TYR A 191 -9.33 -3.23 -10.43
C TYR A 191 -7.94 -3.23 -11.10
N TYR A 192 -7.34 -2.06 -11.27
CA TYR A 192 -5.94 -1.86 -11.61
C TYR A 192 -5.20 -1.22 -10.42
N GLY A 193 -3.98 -1.67 -10.11
CA GLY A 193 -3.11 -0.98 -9.17
C GLY A 193 -2.57 0.33 -9.78
N LEU A 194 -1.43 0.27 -10.46
CA LEU A 194 -0.76 1.41 -11.08
C LEU A 194 -0.80 1.28 -12.61
N VAL A 195 -1.52 2.20 -13.26
CA VAL A 195 -1.51 2.34 -14.73
C VAL A 195 -0.46 3.36 -15.13
N VAL A 196 0.60 2.89 -15.78
CA VAL A 196 1.76 3.68 -16.20
C VAL A 196 1.61 4.01 -17.68
N ALA A 197 1.49 5.30 -17.99
CA ALA A 197 1.34 5.83 -19.34
C ALA A 197 2.26 7.04 -19.61
N GLY A 198 3.12 7.38 -18.64
CA GLY A 198 4.15 8.42 -18.72
C GLY A 198 5.53 7.88 -19.09
N ASN A 199 6.50 8.79 -19.20
CA ASN A 199 7.87 8.50 -19.62
C ASN A 199 8.89 8.97 -18.56
N GLY A 200 10.07 8.37 -18.53
CA GLY A 200 11.19 8.88 -17.71
C GLY A 200 10.90 8.91 -16.21
N THR A 201 9.93 8.15 -15.72
CA THR A 201 9.48 8.19 -14.32
C THR A 201 10.16 7.09 -13.50
N THR A 202 10.50 7.41 -12.25
CA THR A 202 10.95 6.42 -11.27
C THR A 202 9.77 5.95 -10.42
N TYR A 203 9.59 4.64 -10.32
CA TYR A 203 8.63 3.96 -9.48
C TYR A 203 9.41 3.19 -8.42
N SER A 204 9.32 3.56 -7.16
CA SER A 204 10.12 2.90 -6.13
C SER A 204 9.41 2.58 -4.82
N SER A 205 9.71 1.43 -4.24
CA SER A 205 9.15 1.03 -2.92
C SER A 205 7.62 1.04 -2.85
N ASN A 206 6.92 0.85 -3.97
CA ASN A 206 5.45 0.75 -3.96
C ASN A 206 5.03 -0.70 -3.63
N ASN A 207 3.98 -0.84 -2.83
CA ASN A 207 3.27 -2.10 -2.60
C ASN A 207 2.01 -2.13 -3.45
N VAL A 208 1.90 -3.09 -4.37
CA VAL A 208 0.75 -3.20 -5.26
C VAL A 208 0.18 -4.61 -5.20
N SER A 209 -0.87 -4.81 -4.42
CA SER A 209 -1.33 -6.15 -4.06
C SER A 209 -2.84 -6.37 -4.12
N SER A 210 -3.29 -7.61 -4.24
CA SER A 210 -4.73 -7.95 -4.15
C SER A 210 -5.65 -7.23 -5.16
N ASN A 211 -5.10 -6.63 -6.23
CA ASN A 211 -5.92 -5.97 -7.23
C ASN A 211 -6.62 -7.02 -8.12
N LEU A 212 -7.85 -6.75 -8.58
CA LEU A 212 -8.68 -7.72 -9.32
C LEU A 212 -8.17 -8.06 -10.73
N PHE A 213 -7.22 -7.28 -11.26
CA PHE A 213 -6.69 -7.54 -12.60
C PHE A 213 -5.17 -7.42 -12.71
N ARG A 214 -4.60 -6.21 -12.64
CA ARG A 214 -3.14 -6.01 -12.78
C ARG A 214 -2.62 -5.17 -11.65
N GLY A 215 -1.46 -5.54 -11.13
CA GLY A 215 -0.69 -4.68 -10.24
C GLY A 215 -0.18 -3.46 -11.01
N PHE A 216 0.85 -3.66 -11.83
CA PHE A 216 1.39 -2.64 -12.73
C PHE A 216 0.95 -2.88 -14.18
N ALA A 217 0.19 -1.94 -14.74
CA ALA A 217 -0.21 -1.94 -16.14
C ALA A 217 0.56 -0.86 -16.91
N ILE A 218 1.66 -1.24 -17.56
CA ILE A 218 2.50 -0.32 -18.34
C ILE A 218 2.01 -0.31 -19.78
N LEU A 219 1.49 0.84 -20.22
CA LEU A 219 0.95 1.02 -21.56
C LEU A 219 2.07 1.12 -22.60
N SER A 220 1.76 0.78 -23.86
CA SER A 220 2.74 0.75 -24.95
C SER A 220 3.38 2.11 -25.21
N GLN A 221 2.70 3.24 -25.00
CA GLN A 221 3.32 4.55 -25.18
C GLN A 221 4.28 4.99 -24.05
N SER A 222 4.59 4.11 -23.08
CA SER A 222 5.44 4.42 -21.92
C SER A 222 6.88 3.94 -22.13
N PHE A 223 7.86 4.83 -21.92
CA PHE A 223 9.26 4.59 -22.22
C PHE A 223 10.19 5.13 -21.12
N SER A 224 11.38 4.54 -21.00
CA SER A 224 12.45 5.03 -20.10
C SER A 224 12.05 5.12 -18.62
N ASN A 225 11.13 4.26 -18.17
CA ASN A 225 10.74 4.21 -16.77
C ASN A 225 11.68 3.30 -15.96
N ILE A 226 11.88 3.62 -14.68
CA ILE A 226 12.71 2.85 -13.76
C ILE A 226 11.82 2.32 -12.64
N PHE A 227 11.83 1.02 -12.39
CA PHE A 227 11.13 0.37 -11.30
C PHE A 227 12.14 -0.22 -10.34
N SER A 228 12.18 0.23 -9.09
CA SER A 228 13.13 -0.26 -8.08
C SER A 228 12.46 -0.57 -6.74
N SER A 229 12.78 -1.71 -6.14
CA SER A 229 12.27 -2.12 -4.82
C SER A 229 10.74 -2.14 -4.70
N ASN A 230 10.01 -2.30 -5.81
CA ASN A 230 8.56 -2.45 -5.76
C ASN A 230 8.17 -3.89 -5.38
N ARG A 231 7.05 -4.03 -4.70
CA ARG A 231 6.38 -5.30 -4.41
C ARG A 231 5.07 -5.36 -5.17
N ALA A 232 4.89 -6.40 -5.99
CA ALA A 232 3.62 -6.72 -6.59
C ALA A 232 3.22 -8.16 -6.21
N CYS A 233 2.11 -8.34 -5.51
CA CYS A 233 1.73 -9.65 -4.98
C CYS A 233 0.21 -9.86 -5.01
N ASP A 234 -0.25 -11.10 -5.24
CA ASP A 234 -1.67 -11.46 -5.15
C ASP A 234 -2.62 -10.65 -6.04
N ASN A 235 -2.11 -10.06 -7.13
CA ASN A 235 -2.97 -9.39 -8.10
C ASN A 235 -3.71 -10.45 -8.92
N ASN A 236 -5.00 -10.60 -8.63
CA ASN A 236 -5.85 -11.64 -9.17
C ASN A 236 -6.06 -11.42 -10.66
N CYS A 237 -6.01 -12.49 -11.43
CA CYS A 237 -6.26 -12.46 -12.86
C CYS A 237 -7.48 -13.30 -13.16
N SER A 238 -8.64 -12.64 -13.25
CA SER A 238 -9.85 -13.22 -13.82
C SER A 238 -9.54 -13.75 -15.24
N GLY A 239 -9.21 -15.03 -15.37
CA GLY A 239 -8.88 -15.67 -16.65
C GLY A 239 -7.59 -16.50 -16.72
N GLY A 240 -6.85 -16.70 -15.62
CA GLY A 240 -5.83 -17.76 -15.53
C GLY A 240 -4.42 -17.42 -16.02
N THR A 241 -4.08 -16.14 -16.24
CA THR A 241 -2.68 -15.70 -16.41
C THR A 241 -2.40 -14.49 -15.53
N CYS A 242 -1.69 -14.70 -14.41
CA CYS A 242 -1.38 -13.66 -13.43
C CYS A 242 -0.35 -12.66 -13.97
N GLN A 243 -0.70 -11.39 -14.16
CA GLN A 243 0.25 -10.35 -14.57
C GLN A 243 0.39 -9.29 -13.49
N ASP A 244 1.30 -9.54 -12.54
CA ASP A 244 1.78 -8.52 -11.60
C ASP A 244 2.38 -7.32 -12.34
N PHE A 245 3.09 -7.60 -13.44
CA PHE A 245 3.58 -6.61 -14.39
C PHE A 245 3.18 -6.99 -15.81
N ARG A 246 2.61 -6.03 -16.55
CA ARG A 246 2.46 -6.12 -18.02
C ARG A 246 3.22 -4.99 -18.68
N PHE A 247 4.15 -5.35 -19.57
CA PHE A 247 4.95 -4.40 -20.33
C PHE A 247 4.36 -4.13 -21.71
N GLY A 248 4.39 -2.87 -22.09
CA GLY A 248 4.00 -2.42 -23.42
C GLY A 248 5.16 -2.15 -24.37
N ASN A 249 6.41 -1.95 -23.89
CA ASN A 249 7.60 -1.63 -24.71
C ASN A 249 9.00 -1.92 -24.05
N GLU A 250 10.08 -2.01 -24.88
CA GLU A 250 11.42 -2.62 -24.58
C GLU A 250 12.39 -1.83 -23.66
N GLN A 251 12.06 -0.64 -23.14
CA GLN A 251 13.05 0.22 -22.44
C GLN A 251 12.66 0.56 -20.99
N THR A 252 12.39 -0.48 -20.20
CA THR A 252 12.06 -0.31 -18.77
C THR A 252 13.06 -1.11 -17.93
N SER A 253 13.69 -0.45 -16.94
CA SER A 253 14.58 -1.09 -15.97
C SER A 253 13.81 -1.52 -14.74
N ILE A 254 14.01 -2.76 -14.28
CA ILE A 254 13.20 -3.37 -13.23
C ILE A 254 14.11 -4.12 -12.25
N ASP A 255 14.03 -3.71 -11.00
CA ASP A 255 14.50 -4.42 -9.83
C ASP A 255 13.31 -4.53 -8.87
N SER A 256 12.45 -5.53 -9.06
CA SER A 256 11.20 -5.68 -8.32
C SER A 256 10.93 -7.13 -7.91
N THR A 257 10.22 -7.30 -6.81
CA THR A 257 9.80 -8.62 -6.31
C THR A 257 8.35 -8.91 -6.74
N CYS A 258 8.14 -10.01 -7.46
CA CYS A 258 6.81 -10.60 -7.73
C CYS A 258 6.51 -11.76 -6.77
N GLY A 259 5.22 -12.11 -6.64
CA GLY A 259 4.77 -13.22 -5.79
C GLY A 259 4.84 -14.62 -6.39
N THR A 260 4.37 -15.60 -5.60
CA THR A 260 4.31 -17.03 -5.92
C THR A 260 3.40 -17.38 -7.11
N GLY A 261 2.62 -16.41 -7.61
CA GLY A 261 1.86 -16.51 -8.86
C GLY A 261 2.70 -16.33 -10.14
N GLY A 262 3.99 -15.97 -9.99
CA GLY A 262 4.95 -15.77 -11.08
C GLY A 262 4.78 -14.42 -11.78
N CYS A 263 5.89 -13.73 -12.08
CA CYS A 263 5.86 -12.64 -13.07
C CYS A 263 5.57 -13.28 -14.44
N TYR A 264 4.31 -13.38 -14.85
CA TYR A 264 3.98 -13.88 -16.19
C TYR A 264 4.25 -12.78 -17.22
N GLN A 265 5.52 -12.67 -17.63
CA GLN A 265 5.89 -11.90 -18.82
C GLN A 265 5.39 -12.68 -20.04
N SER A 266 4.45 -12.11 -20.81
CA SER A 266 4.08 -12.71 -22.09
C SER A 266 5.33 -12.80 -22.97
N ALA A 267 5.61 -13.98 -23.53
CA ALA A 267 6.84 -14.41 -24.18
C ALA A 267 7.31 -13.64 -25.44
N ALA A 268 6.87 -12.40 -25.65
CA ALA A 268 7.18 -11.58 -26.82
C ALA A 268 7.99 -10.31 -26.51
N TRP A 269 8.52 -10.16 -25.29
CA TRP A 269 9.22 -8.93 -24.87
C TRP A 269 10.54 -9.29 -24.20
N PRO A 270 11.58 -8.46 -24.37
CA PRO A 270 12.92 -8.83 -23.96
C PRO A 270 12.86 -9.14 -22.48
N MET A 271 13.29 -10.37 -22.23
CA MET A 271 13.48 -10.98 -20.94
C MET A 271 14.24 -9.99 -20.04
N CYS A 272 14.33 -10.29 -18.75
CA CYS A 272 15.53 -9.94 -17.99
C CYS A 272 16.76 -10.64 -18.62
N SER A 273 17.04 -10.44 -19.92
CA SER A 273 18.20 -10.91 -20.63
C SER A 273 19.30 -9.91 -20.37
N SER A 274 20.40 -10.47 -19.93
CA SER A 274 21.69 -9.88 -19.60
C SER A 274 22.37 -9.12 -20.76
N GLY A 275 21.66 -8.70 -21.81
CA GLY A 275 22.21 -8.00 -22.97
C GLY A 275 22.54 -6.53 -22.74
N LEU A 276 22.00 -5.92 -21.68
CA LEU A 276 22.32 -4.56 -21.23
C LEU A 276 22.69 -4.58 -19.74
N GLY A 277 23.80 -5.27 -19.42
CA GLY A 277 24.59 -5.21 -18.18
C GLY A 277 24.06 -4.48 -16.94
N GLY A 278 22.90 -4.86 -16.38
CA GLY A 278 22.38 -4.20 -15.16
C GLY A 278 21.35 -4.93 -14.31
N TYR A 279 20.77 -6.06 -14.74
CA TYR A 279 19.73 -6.74 -13.95
C TYR A 279 20.34 -7.88 -13.12
N SER A 280 20.78 -7.58 -11.90
CA SER A 280 21.23 -8.56 -10.92
C SER A 280 20.13 -8.79 -9.88
N ASN A 281 19.45 -9.93 -9.98
CA ASN A 281 18.65 -10.57 -8.94
C ASN A 281 17.21 -10.05 -8.73
N CYS A 282 16.24 -10.62 -9.45
CA CYS A 282 14.86 -10.65 -8.95
C CYS A 282 14.76 -11.81 -7.95
N ASN A 283 14.82 -11.52 -6.65
CA ASN A 283 14.61 -12.52 -5.60
C ASN A 283 13.16 -12.41 -5.11
N PHE A 284 12.44 -13.53 -5.08
CA PHE A 284 10.97 -13.53 -4.95
C PHE A 284 10.54 -14.15 -3.62
N THR A 285 10.03 -13.31 -2.71
CA THR A 285 9.28 -13.74 -1.53
C THR A 285 8.09 -12.80 -1.34
N CYS A 286 6.89 -13.34 -1.48
CA CYS A 286 5.79 -12.97 -0.59
C CYS A 286 5.86 -13.93 0.61
#